data_AF-A0A938BHJ2-F1
#
_entry.id   AF-A0A938BHJ2-F1
#
_cell.length_a   1.000
_cell.length_b   1.000
_cell.length_c   1.000
_cell.angle_alpha   90.00
_cell.angle_beta   90.00
_cell.angle_gamma   90.00
#
_symmetry.space_group_name_H-M   'P 1'
#
loop_
_entity.id
_entity.type
_entity.pdbx_description
1 polymer ?
#
loop_
_entity_poly.entity_id
_entity_poly.type
_entity_poly.pdbx_seq_one_letter_code
_entity_poly.pdbx_strand_id
1 'polypeptide(L)'
;VGACIGLDLLGIDTVYASPLPLGTGFIRCAHGRMPVPSPGALELLRGIPVYQTHTRGELVTPTGAAFLKAVANGFGPMPAMTLERVGYGAGAKDFPEHPNLLRACIGTS
;
A
#
# COMPACT_ATOMS: atom_id res chain seq x y z
N VAL A 1 10.41 7.88 5.51
CA VAL A 1 10.71 9.18 6.13
C VAL A 1 9.56 10.17 5.94
N GLY A 2 9.29 10.66 4.72
CA GLY A 2 8.21 11.65 4.50
C GLY A 2 6.83 11.22 5.00
N ALA A 3 6.41 9.98 4.72
CA ALA A 3 5.14 9.46 5.21
C ALA A 3 5.06 9.38 6.75
N CYS A 4 6.15 8.98 7.42
CA CYS A 4 6.20 8.92 8.89
C CYS A 4 6.06 10.31 9.50
N ILE A 5 6.81 11.30 8.97
CA ILE A 5 6.71 12.70 9.40
C ILE A 5 5.29 13.23 9.14
N GLY A 6 4.69 12.87 8.00
CA GLY A 6 3.31 13.25 7.69
C GLY A 6 2.31 12.74 8.73
N LEU A 7 2.43 11.47 9.16
CA LEU A 7 1.56 10.90 10.21
C LEU A 7 1.72 11.65 11.54
N ASP A 8 2.96 11.95 11.93
CA ASP A 8 3.27 12.69 13.16
C ASP A 8 2.73 14.13 13.12
N LEU A 9 3.01 14.89 12.06
CA LEU A 9 2.51 16.26 11.88
C LEU A 9 0.98 16.35 11.77
N LEU A 10 0.33 15.29 11.30
CA LEU A 10 -1.13 15.19 11.24
C LEU A 10 -1.76 14.70 12.55
N GLY A 11 -0.95 14.28 13.54
CA GLY A 11 -1.44 13.75 14.82
C GLY A 11 -2.23 12.45 14.67
N ILE A 12 -1.78 11.54 13.80
CA ILE A 12 -2.49 10.27 13.55
C ILE A 12 -2.10 9.23 14.59
N ASP A 13 -3.05 8.86 15.45
CA ASP A 13 -2.86 7.84 16.49
C ASP A 13 -3.04 6.40 15.97
N THR A 14 -3.95 6.20 15.02
CA THR A 14 -4.29 4.88 14.48
C THR A 14 -4.36 4.87 12.97
N VAL A 15 -3.81 3.82 12.36
CA VAL A 15 -3.76 3.61 10.92
C VAL A 15 -4.36 2.26 10.59
N TYR A 16 -5.30 2.23 9.66
CA TYR A 16 -5.87 1.02 9.09
C TYR A 16 -5.65 1.00 7.58
N ALA A 17 -5.45 -0.20 7.03
CA ALA A 17 -5.29 -0.40 5.59
C ALA A 17 -6.26 -1.47 5.09
N SER A 18 -6.70 -1.35 3.83
CA SER A 18 -7.44 -2.43 3.18
C SER A 18 -6.54 -3.65 2.93
N PRO A 19 -7.11 -4.83 2.63
CA PRO A 19 -6.34 -5.89 1.99
C PRO A 19 -5.52 -5.36 0.82
N LEU A 20 -4.34 -5.93 0.59
CA LEU A 20 -3.37 -5.38 -0.36
C LEU A 20 -3.41 -6.09 -1.72
N PRO A 21 -3.43 -5.36 -2.85
CA PRO A 21 -3.47 -5.97 -4.18
C PRO A 21 -2.11 -6.54 -4.59
N LEU A 22 -2.12 -7.76 -5.13
CA LEU A 22 -0.96 -8.39 -5.74
C LEU A 22 -1.04 -8.29 -7.26
N GLY A 23 0.01 -7.77 -7.88
CA GLY A 23 0.15 -7.77 -9.34
C GLY A 23 0.66 -9.09 -9.89
N THR A 24 0.94 -9.12 -11.19
CA THR A 24 1.44 -10.31 -11.92
C THR A 24 2.66 -9.99 -12.78
N GLY A 25 3.33 -11.04 -13.26
CA GLY A 25 4.39 -10.93 -14.26
C GLY A 25 5.78 -10.81 -13.66
N PHE A 26 6.63 -10.00 -14.28
CA PHE A 26 8.02 -9.82 -13.87
C PHE A 26 8.40 -8.35 -13.89
N ILE A 27 9.27 -7.94 -12.97
CA ILE A 27 9.89 -6.61 -12.92
C ILE A 27 11.40 -6.71 -13.08
N ARG A 28 12.02 -5.62 -13.56
CA ARG A 28 13.47 -5.46 -13.57
C ARG A 28 13.87 -4.63 -12.36
N CYS A 29 14.77 -5.15 -11.54
CA CYS A 29 15.35 -4.45 -10.40
C CYS A 29 16.89 -4.60 -10.41
N ALA A 30 17.57 -4.05 -9.41
CA ALA A 30 19.03 -4.12 -9.30
C ALA A 30 19.59 -5.56 -9.29
N HIS A 31 18.77 -6.53 -8.86
CA HIS A 31 19.13 -7.95 -8.80
C HIS A 31 18.67 -8.75 -10.04
N GLY A 32 18.35 -8.06 -11.13
CA GLY A 32 17.89 -8.66 -12.37
C GLY A 32 16.37 -8.74 -12.49
N ARG A 33 15.87 -9.76 -13.18
CA ARG A 33 14.45 -9.96 -13.45
C ARG A 33 13.82 -10.79 -12.32
N MET A 34 12.88 -10.21 -11.60
CA MET A 34 12.19 -10.82 -10.46
C MET A 34 10.72 -11.10 -10.80
N PRO A 35 10.13 -12.19 -10.29
CA PRO A 35 8.69 -12.40 -10.39
C PRO A 35 7.95 -11.32 -9.59
N VAL A 36 6.69 -11.08 -9.95
CA VAL A 36 5.76 -10.25 -9.19
C VAL A 36 4.72 -11.17 -8.53
N PRO A 37 4.48 -11.03 -7.21
CA PRO A 37 5.17 -10.11 -6.30
C PRO A 37 6.64 -10.48 -6.07
N SER A 38 7.49 -9.49 -5.80
CA SER A 38 8.90 -9.75 -5.56
C SER A 38 9.10 -10.56 -4.27
N PRO A 39 10.16 -11.41 -4.17
CA PRO A 39 10.38 -12.24 -2.99
C PRO A 39 10.42 -11.44 -1.68
N GLY A 40 11.08 -10.27 -1.69
CA GLY A 40 11.14 -9.39 -0.52
C GLY A 40 9.78 -8.82 -0.13
N ALA A 41 8.93 -8.48 -1.10
CA ALA A 41 7.56 -8.05 -0.81
C ALA A 41 6.73 -9.19 -0.21
N LEU A 42 6.82 -10.41 -0.75
CA LEU A 42 6.10 -11.57 -0.21
C LEU A 42 6.49 -11.87 1.25
N GLU A 43 7.77 -11.83 1.57
CA GLU A 43 8.26 -12.06 2.93
C GLU A 43 7.69 -11.04 3.93
N LEU A 44 7.61 -9.77 3.53
CA LEU A 44 7.01 -8.71 4.34
C LEU A 44 5.50 -8.87 4.46
N LEU A 45 4.82 -9.34 3.42
CA LEU A 45 3.36 -9.50 3.41
C LEU A 45 2.86 -10.71 4.21
N ARG A 46 3.74 -11.56 4.76
CA ARG A 46 3.32 -12.65 5.65
C ARG A 46 2.50 -12.12 6.84
N GLY A 47 1.29 -12.67 6.98
CA GLY A 47 0.32 -12.30 8.01
C GLY A 47 -0.59 -11.11 7.65
N ILE A 48 -0.42 -10.52 6.46
CA ILE A 48 -1.24 -9.40 5.97
C ILE A 48 -2.24 -9.94 4.94
N PRO A 49 -3.53 -9.56 5.00
CA PRO A 49 -4.51 -9.98 4.00
C PRO A 49 -4.17 -9.37 2.63
N VAL A 50 -4.13 -10.21 1.62
CA VAL A 50 -3.80 -9.86 0.23
C VAL A 50 -4.84 -10.43 -0.72
N TYR A 51 -4.95 -9.86 -1.91
CA TYR A 51 -5.79 -10.40 -2.98
C TYR A 51 -5.10 -10.28 -4.33
N GLN A 52 -5.36 -11.25 -5.21
CA GLN A 52 -4.76 -11.28 -6.52
C GLN A 52 -5.49 -10.33 -7.48
N THR A 53 -4.71 -9.64 -8.32
CA THR A 53 -5.21 -8.84 -9.44
C THR A 53 -4.67 -9.36 -10.77
N HIS A 54 -5.23 -8.87 -11.87
CA HIS A 54 -4.70 -9.13 -13.22
C HIS A 54 -3.68 -8.09 -13.68
N THR A 55 -3.49 -7.00 -12.92
CA THR A 55 -2.59 -5.91 -13.28
C THR A 55 -1.15 -6.41 -13.37
N ARG A 56 -0.50 -6.14 -14.50
CA ARG A 56 0.91 -6.48 -14.70
C ARG A 56 1.81 -5.47 -13.99
N GLY A 57 2.76 -5.97 -13.21
CA GLY A 57 3.76 -5.18 -12.51
C GLY A 57 3.54 -5.10 -11.01
N GLU A 58 4.56 -4.63 -10.29
CA GLU A 58 4.54 -4.54 -8.83
C GLU A 58 3.65 -3.38 -8.37
N LEU A 59 2.49 -3.73 -7.77
CA LEU A 59 1.52 -2.82 -7.16
C LEU A 59 1.91 -2.44 -5.73
N VAL A 60 2.38 -3.41 -4.95
CA VAL A 60 2.89 -3.23 -3.59
C VAL A 60 4.39 -3.46 -3.62
N THR A 61 5.16 -2.39 -3.47
CA THR A 61 6.63 -2.47 -3.42
C THR A 61 7.09 -2.97 -2.05
N PRO A 62 8.31 -3.54 -1.92
CA PRO A 62 8.86 -3.92 -0.62
C PRO A 62 8.86 -2.78 0.40
N THR A 63 9.17 -1.55 -0.03
CA THR A 63 9.12 -0.37 0.82
C THR A 63 7.70 -0.06 1.31
N GLY A 64 6.70 -0.15 0.43
CA GLY A 64 5.30 0.06 0.80
C GLY A 64 4.79 -1.02 1.75
N ALA A 65 5.12 -2.29 1.50
CA ALA A 65 4.79 -3.42 2.38
C ALA A 65 5.43 -3.26 3.77
N ALA A 66 6.72 -2.91 3.82
CA ALA A 66 7.43 -2.68 5.08
C ALA A 66 6.83 -1.52 5.87
N PHE A 67 6.51 -0.42 5.18
CA PHE A 67 5.89 0.75 5.82
C PHE A 67 4.53 0.40 6.42
N LEU A 68 3.60 -0.15 5.64
CA LEU A 68 2.28 -0.52 6.13
C LEU A 68 2.34 -1.55 7.25
N LYS A 69 3.22 -2.55 7.14
CA LYS A 69 3.44 -3.53 8.22
C LYS A 69 3.88 -2.87 9.53
N ALA A 70 4.69 -1.82 9.44
CA ALA A 70 5.22 -1.14 10.62
C ALA A 70 4.21 -0.18 11.26
N VAL A 71 3.34 0.47 10.47
CA VAL A 71 2.48 1.56 10.97
C VAL A 71 1.01 1.18 11.12
N ALA A 72 0.51 0.17 10.39
CA ALA A 72 -0.91 -0.18 10.44
C ALA A 72 -1.25 -0.97 11.71
N ASN A 73 -2.27 -0.52 12.43
CA ASN A 73 -2.86 -1.20 13.58
C ASN A 73 -3.72 -2.39 13.17
N GLY A 74 -4.19 -2.42 11.92
CA GLY A 74 -4.99 -3.52 11.40
C GLY A 74 -5.22 -3.43 9.89
N PHE A 75 -5.61 -4.57 9.32
CA PHE A 75 -5.94 -4.68 7.91
C PHE A 75 -7.37 -5.20 7.73
N GLY A 76 -8.19 -4.52 6.94
CA GLY A 76 -9.60 -4.85 6.80
C GLY A 76 -10.41 -3.78 6.08
N PRO A 77 -11.75 -3.84 6.13
CA PRO A 77 -12.58 -2.77 5.59
C PRO A 77 -12.31 -1.45 6.33
N MET A 78 -12.61 -0.34 5.67
CA MET A 78 -12.55 0.99 6.30
C MET A 78 -13.47 1.01 7.53
N PRO A 79 -12.99 1.44 8.71
CA PRO A 79 -13.81 1.51 9.91
C PRO A 79 -14.95 2.51 9.73
N ALA A 80 -16.02 2.34 10.51
CA ALA A 80 -17.06 3.35 10.61
C ALA A 80 -16.45 4.60 11.27
N MET A 81 -16.54 5.73 10.57
CA MET A 81 -15.96 7.00 10.98
C MET A 81 -16.65 8.16 10.26
N THR A 82 -16.53 9.36 10.82
CA THR A 82 -16.86 10.62 10.17
C THR A 82 -15.62 11.12 9.43
N LEU A 83 -15.69 11.22 8.10
CA LEU A 83 -14.58 11.68 7.27
C LEU A 83 -14.38 13.20 7.40
N GLU A 84 -13.15 13.62 7.68
CA GLU A 84 -12.78 15.02 7.82
C GLU A 84 -11.89 15.49 6.67
N ARG A 85 -10.97 14.62 6.20
CA ARG A 85 -10.05 14.93 5.10
C ARG A 85 -9.81 13.72 4.22
N VAL A 86 -9.60 13.97 2.93
CA VAL A 86 -9.23 12.96 1.94
C VAL A 86 -8.04 13.45 1.13
N GLY A 87 -7.06 12.57 0.94
CA GLY A 87 -5.86 12.84 0.15
C GLY A 87 -5.60 11.74 -0.87
N TYR A 88 -4.97 12.11 -1.98
CA TYR A 88 -4.56 11.19 -3.04
C TYR A 88 -3.08 11.37 -3.35
N GLY A 89 -2.36 10.25 -3.51
CA GLY A 89 -0.98 10.22 -3.97
C GLY A 89 -0.88 9.40 -5.26
N ALA A 90 -0.34 9.99 -6.32
CA ALA A 90 -0.14 9.29 -7.58
C ALA A 90 1.23 8.58 -7.61
N GLY A 91 1.22 7.32 -8.01
CA GLY A 91 2.45 6.59 -8.33
C GLY A 91 2.94 6.91 -9.74
N ALA A 92 4.23 6.68 -10.00
CA ALA A 92 4.86 7.01 -11.28
C ALA A 92 4.56 6.01 -12.42
N LYS A 93 3.91 4.88 -12.13
CA LYS A 93 3.55 3.87 -13.13
C LYS A 93 2.14 4.15 -13.64
N ASP A 94 1.94 4.05 -14.94
CA ASP A 94 0.62 4.08 -15.55
C ASP A 94 0.10 2.66 -15.78
N PHE A 95 -1.17 2.44 -15.44
CA PHE A 95 -1.87 1.20 -15.76
C PHE A 95 -3.04 1.52 -16.69
N PRO A 96 -3.23 0.78 -17.80
CA PRO A 96 -4.31 1.06 -18.75
C PRO A 96 -5.71 0.89 -18.14
N GLU A 97 -5.83 0.00 -17.16
CA GLU A 97 -7.13 -0.46 -16.63
C GLU A 97 -7.63 0.39 -15.46
N HIS A 98 -6.73 1.09 -14.76
CA HIS A 98 -7.05 1.87 -13.58
C HIS A 98 -5.96 2.90 -13.27
N PRO A 99 -6.29 3.99 -12.57
CA PRO A 99 -5.27 4.94 -12.15
C PRO A 99 -4.39 4.34 -11.03
N ASN A 100 -3.11 4.71 -11.01
CA ASN A 100 -2.16 4.31 -9.97
C ASN A 100 -2.19 5.30 -8.79
N LEU A 101 -3.24 5.21 -7.98
CA LEU A 101 -3.49 6.13 -6.87
C LEU A 101 -3.51 5.40 -5.54
N LEU A 102 -2.83 5.98 -4.55
CA LEU A 102 -3.07 5.73 -3.14
C LEU A 102 -4.08 6.76 -2.63
N ARG A 103 -5.12 6.30 -1.94
CA ARG A 103 -6.08 7.17 -1.25
C ARG A 103 -5.89 7.05 0.26
N ALA A 104 -5.84 8.19 0.94
CA ALA A 104 -5.84 8.28 2.39
C ALA A 104 -7.08 9.05 2.87
N CYS A 105 -7.69 8.56 3.94
CA CYS A 105 -8.84 9.17 4.59
C CYS A 105 -8.49 9.42 6.06
N ILE A 106 -8.81 10.61 6.56
CA ILE A 106 -8.62 10.99 7.97
C ILE A 106 -9.99 11.39 8.52
N GLY A 107 -10.23 11.03 9.78
CA GLY A 107 -11.42 11.41 10.50
C GLY A 107 -11.53 10.68 11.82
N THR A 108 -12.69 10.78 12.44
CA THR A 108 -12.93 10.39 13.83
C THR A 108 -14.04 9.35 13.92
N SER A 109 -13.89 8.40 14.84
CA SER A 109 -14.85 7.31 15.11
C SER A 109 -15.41 7.41 16.52
#